data_AF-A0A1Z8BJP4-F1
#
_entry.id   AF-A0A1Z8BJP4-F1
#
_cell.length_a   1.000
_cell.length_b   1.000
_cell.length_c   1.000
_cell.angle_alpha   90.00
_cell.angle_beta   90.00
_cell.angle_gamma   90.00
#
_symmetry.space_group_name_H-M   'P 1'
#
loop_
_entity.id
_entity.type
_entity.pdbx_description
1 polymer ?
#
loop_
_entity_poly.entity_id
_entity_poly.type
_entity_poly.pdbx_seq_one_letter_code
_entity_poly.pdbx_strand_id
1 'polypeptide(L)'
;MINRRLHFSAGQFLLAFLFVTLSSIAVYGQDATTSDGVPAAPVEASSSGDAALGEALFKANCASCHKLYKKAVGPALFQVSQKYEREWLYKWIKNSAKLIASGDPQAVAVYNEYGQQNMNSFEQLSNLDIDNILAYTDTEKPAPVAAVAGAEGGAVAGSGDNTMTNNIILGALAIVLLLLVVLLVVVNKTLKRFAEANGIQTEFEVEEERTPIWKAFVQNQFLVLVSSIFLLLASAYFAYGALMSVGVDQGYAPIQPIHYSHRIHAGTSQIDCKYCHSSARESKHSGIPSLNVCMNCHKSIGEVAQSTYQEGMEEYGIDYNKEIQKLYAATGWDSDEQKFVGEEQPVRW
;
A
#
# COMPACT_ATOMS: atom_id res chain seq x y z
N MET A 1 -38.01 -11.40 -44.98
CA MET A 1 -37.05 -10.28 -44.92
C MET A 1 -37.69 -9.17 -44.11
N ILE A 2 -37.35 -9.05 -42.83
CA ILE A 2 -37.94 -8.06 -41.91
C ILE A 2 -36.86 -7.01 -41.63
N ASN A 3 -37.08 -5.81 -42.16
CA ASN A 3 -36.16 -4.68 -42.05
C ASN A 3 -36.50 -3.88 -40.78
N ARG A 4 -35.77 -4.11 -39.68
CA ARG A 4 -35.89 -3.31 -38.45
C ARG A 4 -34.92 -2.14 -38.51
N ARG A 5 -35.44 -0.92 -38.64
CA ARG A 5 -34.67 0.33 -38.54
C ARG A 5 -34.25 0.56 -37.08
N LEU A 6 -32.96 0.48 -36.81
CA LEU A 6 -32.35 0.91 -35.54
C LEU A 6 -32.29 2.45 -35.53
N HIS A 7 -33.08 3.07 -34.65
CA HIS A 7 -32.96 4.48 -34.34
C HIS A 7 -31.96 4.65 -33.20
N PHE A 8 -30.77 5.17 -33.52
CA PHE A 8 -29.82 5.64 -32.51
C PHE A 8 -30.30 7.01 -32.01
N SER A 9 -30.70 7.05 -30.74
CA SER A 9 -31.04 8.28 -30.04
C SER A 9 -29.77 8.92 -29.48
N ALA A 10 -29.69 10.25 -29.55
CA ALA A 10 -28.59 11.07 -29.02
C ALA A 10 -28.28 10.80 -27.52
N GLY A 11 -29.21 10.20 -26.78
CA GLY A 11 -29.01 9.79 -25.38
C GLY A 11 -27.97 8.68 -25.18
N GLN A 12 -27.74 7.82 -26.18
CA GLN A 12 -26.75 6.73 -26.06
C GLN A 12 -25.30 7.20 -26.20
N PHE A 13 -25.06 8.36 -26.81
CA PHE A 13 -23.71 8.95 -26.89
C PHE A 13 -23.27 9.60 -25.57
N LEU A 14 -24.22 10.09 -24.77
CA LEU A 14 -23.94 10.72 -23.47
C LEU A 14 -23.60 9.71 -22.37
N LEU A 15 -24.16 8.49 -22.44
CA LEU A 15 -23.88 7.40 -21.50
C LEU A 15 -22.50 6.76 -21.70
N ALA A 16 -21.97 6.75 -22.93
CA ALA A 16 -20.62 6.24 -23.20
C ALA A 16 -19.51 7.18 -22.70
N PHE A 17 -19.77 8.49 -22.63
CA PHE A 17 -18.79 9.49 -22.20
C PHE A 17 -18.62 9.52 -20.67
N LEU A 18 -19.65 9.11 -19.91
CA LEU A 18 -19.63 9.08 -18.44
C LEU A 18 -18.87 7.86 -17.87
N PHE A 19 -18.69 6.80 -18.67
CA PHE A 19 -18.08 5.54 -18.24
C PHE A 19 -16.54 5.56 -18.33
N VAL A 20 -15.97 6.44 -19.16
CA VAL A 20 -14.52 6.54 -19.40
C VAL A 20 -13.81 7.35 -18.29
N THR A 21 -14.52 8.20 -17.56
CA THR A 21 -13.90 9.12 -16.58
C THR A 21 -13.79 8.57 -15.16
N LEU A 22 -14.45 7.45 -14.85
CA LEU A 22 -14.49 6.89 -13.48
C LEU A 22 -13.38 5.87 -13.14
N SER A 23 -12.50 5.52 -14.08
CA SER A 23 -11.57 4.39 -13.91
C SER A 23 -10.18 4.75 -13.36
N SER A 24 -9.95 5.99 -12.90
CA SER A 24 -8.58 6.47 -12.66
C SER A 24 -8.39 7.21 -11.33
N ILE A 25 -8.60 6.56 -10.18
CA ILE A 25 -7.99 7.04 -8.93
C ILE A 25 -7.56 5.85 -8.07
N ALA A 26 -6.25 5.58 -8.07
CA ALA A 26 -5.55 4.79 -7.07
C ALA A 26 -5.20 5.69 -5.87
N VAL A 27 -5.40 5.18 -4.66
CA VAL A 27 -5.08 5.85 -3.39
C VAL A 27 -3.69 5.41 -2.95
N TYR A 28 -2.81 6.38 -2.65
CA TYR A 28 -1.62 6.20 -1.81
C TYR A 28 -1.48 7.40 -0.89
N GLY A 29 -1.03 7.16 0.33
CA GLY A 29 -0.55 8.21 1.23
C GLY A 29 -0.27 7.74 2.65
N GLN A 30 0.96 7.29 2.88
CA GLN A 30 1.61 7.14 4.18
C GLN A 30 1.86 8.49 4.89
N ASP A 31 1.88 8.38 6.22
CA ASP A 31 2.76 8.97 7.24
C ASP A 31 3.08 10.48 7.26
N ALA A 32 2.89 11.07 8.45
CA ALA A 32 3.98 11.68 9.24
C ALA A 32 3.46 12.28 10.57
N THR A 33 4.07 11.86 11.69
CA THR A 33 4.69 12.66 12.79
C THR A 33 4.18 14.10 13.04
N THR A 34 4.03 14.64 14.26
CA THR A 34 4.74 14.53 15.56
C THR A 34 4.03 15.48 16.56
N SER A 35 4.58 15.58 17.78
CA SER A 35 4.37 16.58 18.86
C SER A 35 3.40 16.14 19.96
N ASP A 36 3.67 16.27 21.26
CA ASP A 36 4.62 17.13 21.97
C ASP A 36 5.10 16.48 23.27
N GLY A 37 6.31 16.85 23.68
CA GLY A 37 6.94 16.44 24.93
C GLY A 37 6.44 17.19 26.17
N VAL A 38 6.56 16.52 27.31
CA VAL A 38 6.38 17.09 28.65
C VAL A 38 7.54 16.60 29.54
N PRO A 39 8.20 17.45 30.34
CA PRO A 39 9.47 17.12 30.97
C PRO A 39 9.35 16.22 32.20
N ALA A 40 10.37 15.39 32.40
CA ALA A 40 10.48 14.40 33.46
C ALA A 40 10.81 15.00 34.85
N ALA A 41 10.21 14.42 35.88
CA ALA A 41 10.65 14.50 37.28
C ALA A 41 11.20 13.12 37.70
N PRO A 42 12.18 13.05 38.62
CA PRO A 42 12.96 11.84 38.86
C PRO A 42 12.16 10.83 39.68
N VAL A 43 11.99 9.62 39.14
CA VAL A 43 11.39 8.49 39.83
C VAL A 43 12.48 7.58 40.39
N GLU A 44 12.39 7.36 41.70
CA GLU A 44 13.18 6.37 42.41
C GLU A 44 12.93 4.95 41.91
N ALA A 45 13.98 4.14 41.97
CA ALA A 45 14.03 2.76 41.49
C ALA A 45 13.02 1.86 42.22
N SER A 46 12.06 1.35 41.44
CA SER A 46 11.35 0.10 41.78
C SER A 46 11.99 -1.04 40.99
N SER A 47 12.10 -2.20 41.61
CA SER A 47 12.82 -3.38 41.16
C SER A 47 12.17 -4.15 39.99
N SER A 48 11.53 -3.44 39.06
CA SER A 48 11.02 -3.99 37.81
C SER A 48 11.45 -3.06 36.68
N GLY A 49 12.30 -3.54 35.78
CA GLY A 49 12.81 -2.76 34.66
C GLY A 49 11.72 -2.17 33.77
N ASP A 50 12.10 -1.15 33.00
CA ASP A 50 11.26 -0.47 32.02
C ASP A 50 11.27 -1.24 30.69
N ALA A 51 10.13 -1.81 30.31
CA ALA A 51 9.97 -2.59 29.09
C ALA A 51 10.15 -1.76 27.80
N ALA A 52 9.81 -0.46 27.80
CA ALA A 52 9.98 0.40 26.64
C ALA A 52 11.46 0.70 26.38
N LEU A 53 12.23 0.98 27.44
CA LEU A 53 13.69 1.09 27.36
C LEU A 53 14.33 -0.26 27.00
N GLY A 54 13.79 -1.34 27.54
CA GLY A 54 14.18 -2.72 27.24
C GLY A 54 14.03 -3.08 25.76
N GLU A 55 12.95 -2.67 25.12
CA GLU A 55 12.70 -2.91 23.70
C GLU A 55 13.80 -2.29 22.82
N ALA A 56 14.19 -1.04 23.12
CA ALA A 56 15.24 -0.35 22.38
C ALA A 56 16.59 -1.07 22.53
N LEU A 57 16.95 -1.46 23.76
CA LEU A 57 18.17 -2.21 24.05
C LEU A 57 18.17 -3.60 23.40
N PHE A 58 17.03 -4.29 23.40
CA PHE A 58 16.85 -5.59 22.77
C PHE A 58 17.02 -5.49 21.25
N LYS A 59 16.39 -4.50 20.61
CA LYS A 59 16.53 -4.27 19.15
C LYS A 59 17.98 -4.00 18.76
N ALA A 60 18.71 -3.25 19.57
CA ALA A 60 20.11 -2.91 19.30
C ALA A 60 21.08 -4.08 19.50
N ASN A 61 20.86 -4.93 20.52
CA ASN A 61 21.89 -5.88 20.98
C ASN A 61 21.51 -7.36 20.81
N CYS A 62 20.21 -7.68 20.72
CA CYS A 62 19.72 -9.06 20.88
C CYS A 62 18.90 -9.56 19.68
N ALA A 63 18.18 -8.66 19.00
CA ALA A 63 17.19 -9.00 17.96
C ALA A 63 17.75 -9.68 16.70
N SER A 64 19.09 -9.61 16.52
CA SER A 64 19.81 -10.32 15.45
C SER A 64 19.81 -11.83 15.64
N CYS A 65 19.86 -12.30 16.90
CA CYS A 65 19.97 -13.73 17.22
C CYS A 65 18.74 -14.27 17.95
N HIS A 66 18.02 -13.43 18.70
CA HIS A 66 16.87 -13.84 19.52
C HIS A 66 15.57 -13.22 19.00
N LYS A 67 14.47 -13.98 19.19
CA LYS A 67 13.09 -13.48 19.08
C LYS A 67 12.37 -13.75 20.39
N LEU A 68 11.28 -13.04 20.66
CA LEU A 68 10.50 -13.26 21.89
C LEU A 68 9.76 -14.60 21.82
N TYR A 69 8.97 -14.82 20.78
CA TYR A 69 7.99 -15.91 20.77
C TYR A 69 8.37 -17.13 19.90
N LYS A 70 9.54 -17.13 19.27
CA LYS A 70 9.99 -18.22 18.39
C LYS A 70 11.50 -18.42 18.44
N LYS A 71 11.96 -19.62 18.09
CA LYS A 71 13.39 -19.92 17.98
C LYS A 71 13.99 -19.19 16.76
N ALA A 72 15.26 -18.84 16.85
CA ALA A 72 16.06 -18.27 15.76
C ALA A 72 17.49 -18.84 15.88
N VAL A 73 18.52 -18.01 15.74
CA VAL A 73 19.91 -18.41 16.04
C VAL A 73 20.03 -18.84 17.50
N GLY A 74 19.35 -18.13 18.41
CA GLY A 74 19.22 -18.46 19.83
C GLY A 74 17.79 -18.87 20.23
N PRO A 75 17.59 -19.25 21.51
CA PRO A 75 16.27 -19.53 22.07
C PRO A 75 15.29 -18.37 21.93
N ALA A 76 14.00 -18.73 21.93
CA ALA A 76 12.91 -17.80 22.20
C ALA A 76 13.06 -17.25 23.63
N LEU A 77 12.94 -15.94 23.81
CA LEU A 77 13.19 -15.29 25.11
C LEU A 77 11.93 -14.92 25.90
N PHE A 78 10.74 -15.14 25.36
CA PHE A 78 9.51 -14.85 26.10
C PHE A 78 9.51 -15.57 27.46
N GLN A 79 9.36 -14.81 28.53
CA GLN A 79 9.38 -15.29 29.92
C GLN A 79 10.70 -15.97 30.36
N VAL A 80 11.83 -15.61 29.75
CA VAL A 80 13.14 -16.16 30.16
C VAL A 80 13.49 -15.84 31.63
N SER A 81 12.96 -14.72 32.15
CA SER A 81 13.12 -14.32 33.56
C SER A 81 12.45 -15.28 34.55
N GLN A 82 11.48 -16.08 34.09
CA GLN A 82 10.80 -17.10 34.89
C GLN A 82 11.52 -18.45 34.82
N LYS A 83 12.35 -18.66 33.79
CA LYS A 83 13.08 -19.91 33.57
C LYS A 83 14.42 -19.96 34.32
N TYR A 84 15.07 -18.81 34.50
CA TYR A 84 16.38 -18.71 35.14
C TYR A 84 16.41 -17.64 36.23
N GLU A 85 17.22 -17.88 37.25
CA GLU A 85 17.44 -16.92 38.33
C GLU A 85 18.04 -15.62 37.81
N ARG A 86 17.59 -14.49 38.39
CA ARG A 86 17.96 -13.15 37.96
C ARG A 86 19.48 -12.91 37.97
N GLU A 87 20.15 -13.34 39.04
CA GLU A 87 21.61 -13.23 39.19
C GLU A 87 22.38 -14.09 38.18
N TRP A 88 21.81 -15.23 37.79
CA TRP A 88 22.39 -16.07 36.74
C TRP A 88 22.26 -15.39 35.38
N LEU A 89 21.10 -14.80 35.08
CA LEU A 89 20.87 -14.04 33.85
C LEU A 89 21.83 -12.85 33.72
N TYR A 90 22.15 -12.14 34.80
CA TYR A 90 23.17 -11.08 34.76
C TYR A 90 24.54 -11.61 34.33
N LYS A 91 24.98 -12.75 34.88
CA LYS A 91 26.28 -13.35 34.53
C LYS A 91 26.29 -13.88 33.11
N TRP A 92 25.21 -14.55 32.70
CA TRP A 92 25.04 -15.10 31.36
C TRP A 92 25.03 -14.01 30.29
N ILE A 93 24.21 -12.97 30.47
CA ILE A 93 24.06 -11.89 29.47
C ILE A 93 25.37 -11.09 29.38
N LYS A 94 26.04 -10.81 30.50
CA LYS A 94 27.32 -10.09 30.45
C LYS A 94 28.41 -10.91 29.78
N ASN A 95 28.57 -12.18 30.12
CA ASN A 95 29.60 -13.03 29.54
C ASN A 95 29.28 -14.53 29.66
N SER A 96 28.47 -15.03 28.71
CA SER A 96 28.09 -16.44 28.64
C SER A 96 29.29 -17.37 28.45
N ALA A 97 30.29 -16.98 27.64
CA ALA A 97 31.50 -17.78 27.40
C ALA A 97 32.28 -18.05 28.70
N LYS A 98 32.39 -17.07 29.59
CA LYS A 98 33.02 -17.23 30.91
C LYS A 98 32.22 -18.18 31.80
N LEU A 99 30.89 -18.12 31.75
CA LEU A 99 30.02 -18.99 32.53
C LEU A 99 30.10 -20.45 32.03
N ILE A 100 30.12 -20.65 30.71
CA ILE A 100 30.34 -21.95 30.07
C ILE A 100 31.72 -22.50 30.45
N ALA A 101 32.78 -21.68 30.35
CA ALA A 101 34.14 -22.08 30.71
C ALA A 101 34.31 -22.43 32.19
N SER A 102 33.50 -21.84 33.07
CA SER A 102 33.49 -22.20 34.50
C SER A 102 32.87 -23.57 34.80
N GLY A 103 32.26 -24.21 33.81
CA GLY A 103 31.59 -25.51 33.96
C GLY A 103 30.20 -25.43 34.58
N ASP A 104 29.55 -24.26 34.54
CA ASP A 104 28.18 -24.11 35.02
C ASP A 104 27.23 -25.05 34.23
N PRO A 105 26.49 -25.95 34.91
CA PRO A 105 25.75 -26.99 34.24
C PRO A 105 24.60 -26.46 33.38
N GLN A 106 23.97 -25.34 33.77
CA GLN A 106 22.89 -24.73 32.99
C GLN A 106 23.44 -24.06 31.73
N ALA A 107 24.56 -23.33 31.87
CA ALA A 107 25.25 -22.68 30.77
C ALA A 107 25.72 -23.68 29.70
N VAL A 108 26.34 -24.79 30.13
CA VAL A 108 26.82 -25.85 29.23
C VAL A 108 25.66 -26.57 28.53
N ALA A 109 24.55 -26.82 29.24
CA ALA A 109 23.37 -27.44 28.65
C ALA A 109 22.78 -26.59 27.51
N VAL A 110 22.57 -25.28 27.77
CA VAL A 110 22.06 -24.34 26.76
C VAL A 110 23.01 -24.25 25.56
N TYR A 111 24.32 -24.18 25.81
CA TYR A 111 25.32 -24.11 24.74
C TYR A 111 25.29 -25.32 23.82
N ASN A 112 25.17 -26.54 24.38
CA ASN A 112 25.10 -27.76 23.59
C ASN A 112 23.77 -27.90 22.83
N GLU A 113 22.66 -27.46 23.43
CA GLU A 113 21.33 -27.51 22.79
C GLU A 113 21.26 -26.61 21.55
N TYR A 114 21.89 -25.43 21.60
CA TYR A 114 21.85 -24.44 20.53
C TYR A 114 23.07 -24.49 19.60
N GLY A 115 23.59 -25.69 19.36
CA GLY A 115 24.61 -25.94 18.33
C GLY A 115 25.94 -25.24 18.59
N GLN A 116 26.29 -25.04 19.86
CA GLN A 116 27.57 -24.46 20.30
C GLN A 116 27.86 -23.08 19.70
N GLN A 117 26.81 -22.32 19.38
CA GLN A 117 26.93 -20.96 18.91
C GLN A 117 27.30 -20.04 20.09
N ASN A 118 28.35 -19.23 19.91
CA ASN A 118 28.75 -18.27 20.94
C ASN A 118 27.80 -17.07 20.93
N MET A 119 27.23 -16.75 22.10
CA MET A 119 26.58 -15.46 22.33
C MET A 119 27.66 -14.39 22.59
N ASN A 120 27.46 -13.20 22.03
CA ASN A 120 28.36 -12.06 22.24
C ASN A 120 28.47 -11.70 23.73
N SER A 121 29.60 -11.09 24.10
CA SER A 121 29.79 -10.52 25.44
C SER A 121 29.16 -9.13 25.52
N PHE A 122 28.44 -8.86 26.59
CA PHE A 122 27.76 -7.59 26.86
C PHE A 122 28.17 -7.01 28.23
N GLU A 123 29.46 -7.09 28.57
CA GLU A 123 30.01 -6.57 29.83
C GLU A 123 29.74 -5.06 30.05
N GLN A 124 29.48 -4.32 28.97
CA GLN A 124 29.11 -2.90 29.01
C GLN A 124 27.68 -2.64 29.52
N LEU A 125 26.79 -3.64 29.51
CA LEU A 125 25.42 -3.46 29.98
C LEU A 125 25.37 -3.47 31.51
N SER A 126 24.72 -2.47 32.10
CA SER A 126 24.48 -2.44 33.54
C SER A 126 23.41 -3.48 33.93
N ASN A 127 23.29 -3.78 35.23
CA ASN A 127 22.22 -4.67 35.70
C ASN A 127 20.84 -4.07 35.40
N LEU A 128 20.70 -2.73 35.49
CA LEU A 128 19.46 -2.04 35.15
C LEU A 128 19.12 -2.17 33.67
N ASP A 129 20.11 -2.07 32.77
CA ASP A 129 19.89 -2.28 31.33
C ASP A 129 19.41 -3.72 31.06
N ILE A 130 19.99 -4.69 31.76
CA ILE A 130 19.57 -6.09 31.68
C ILE A 130 18.17 -6.27 32.25
N ASP A 131 17.83 -5.61 33.36
CA ASP A 131 16.48 -5.65 33.93
C ASP A 131 15.43 -5.06 33.00
N ASN A 132 15.75 -3.97 32.30
CA ASN A 132 14.90 -3.38 31.28
C ASN A 132 14.68 -4.37 30.12
N ILE A 133 15.76 -4.99 29.61
CA ILE A 133 15.67 -6.02 28.56
C ILE A 133 14.80 -7.19 29.01
N LEU A 134 14.99 -7.69 30.23
CA LEU A 134 14.20 -8.79 30.78
C LEU A 134 12.72 -8.43 30.94
N ALA A 135 12.43 -7.20 31.40
CA ALA A 135 11.06 -6.70 31.45
C ALA A 135 10.40 -6.68 30.07
N TYR A 136 11.12 -6.30 29.02
CA TYR A 136 10.62 -6.40 27.65
C TYR A 136 10.37 -7.85 27.21
N THR A 137 11.25 -8.80 27.57
CA THR A 137 11.04 -10.22 27.24
C THR A 137 9.82 -10.85 27.93
N ASP A 138 9.32 -10.25 28.99
CA ASP A 138 8.12 -10.72 29.70
C ASP A 138 6.82 -10.14 29.12
N THR A 139 6.91 -9.28 28.09
CA THR A 139 5.75 -8.71 27.41
C THR A 139 4.95 -9.81 26.70
N GLU A 140 3.66 -9.93 27.00
CA GLU A 140 2.79 -10.92 26.36
C GLU A 140 2.65 -10.66 24.86
N LYS A 141 2.52 -11.75 24.09
CA LYS A 141 2.25 -11.66 22.66
C LYS A 141 0.94 -10.88 22.46
N PRO A 142 0.93 -9.75 21.72
CA PRO A 142 -0.30 -9.05 21.42
C PRO A 142 -1.28 -10.02 20.78
N ALA A 143 -2.49 -10.13 21.34
CA ALA A 143 -3.53 -10.96 20.75
C ALA A 143 -3.75 -10.50 19.30
N PRO A 144 -3.97 -11.43 18.34
CA PRO A 144 -4.35 -11.05 16.99
C PRO A 144 -5.64 -10.22 17.11
N VAL A 145 -5.57 -8.94 16.76
CA VAL A 145 -6.75 -8.09 16.79
C VAL A 145 -7.67 -8.59 15.69
N ALA A 146 -8.68 -9.38 16.07
CA ALA A 146 -9.80 -9.66 15.21
C ALA A 146 -10.46 -8.32 14.88
N ALA A 147 -10.61 -8.03 13.60
CA ALA A 147 -11.23 -6.83 13.09
C ALA A 147 -12.58 -6.60 13.78
N VAL A 148 -12.71 -5.50 14.51
CA VAL A 148 -14.00 -5.04 15.01
C VAL A 148 -14.58 -4.13 13.94
N ALA A 149 -15.61 -4.61 13.27
CA ALA A 149 -16.46 -3.81 12.42
C ALA A 149 -17.24 -2.80 13.27
N GLY A 150 -17.27 -1.54 12.82
CA GLY A 150 -18.33 -0.58 13.14
C GLY A 150 -17.94 0.53 14.13
N ALA A 151 -17.56 1.68 13.57
CA ALA A 151 -17.97 2.98 14.09
C ALA A 151 -17.96 4.00 12.93
N GLU A 152 -19.13 4.27 12.37
CA GLU A 152 -19.38 5.44 11.52
C GLU A 152 -19.33 6.73 12.35
N GLY A 153 -18.83 7.80 11.73
CA GLY A 153 -19.39 9.15 11.91
C GLY A 153 -18.49 10.16 12.63
N GLY A 154 -17.74 10.94 11.86
CA GLY A 154 -17.08 12.16 12.33
C GLY A 154 -16.39 12.94 11.22
N ALA A 155 -17.16 13.66 10.41
CA ALA A 155 -16.66 14.61 9.43
C ALA A 155 -16.09 15.87 10.13
N VAL A 156 -14.96 16.42 9.65
CA VAL A 156 -14.80 17.84 9.21
C VAL A 156 -13.52 18.00 8.35
N ALA A 157 -13.70 18.75 7.26
CA ALA A 157 -12.77 19.48 6.35
C ALA A 157 -11.36 19.85 6.86
N GLY A 158 -10.31 20.02 6.04
CA GLY A 158 -10.05 20.05 4.59
C GLY A 158 -8.51 20.00 4.42
N SER A 159 -7.84 20.10 3.27
CA SER A 159 -8.12 20.64 1.94
C SER A 159 -6.93 20.25 1.04
N GLY A 160 -7.14 20.04 -0.27
CA GLY A 160 -6.03 19.89 -1.22
C GLY A 160 -6.28 19.02 -2.46
N ASP A 161 -7.46 18.43 -2.64
CA ASP A 161 -7.78 17.68 -3.86
C ASP A 161 -8.23 18.61 -4.98
N ASN A 162 -7.34 18.83 -5.95
CA ASN A 162 -7.64 19.56 -7.19
C ASN A 162 -8.65 18.83 -8.09
N THR A 163 -9.03 17.59 -7.78
CA THR A 163 -10.03 16.81 -8.54
C THR A 163 -11.43 16.92 -7.92
N MET A 164 -11.56 16.77 -6.60
CA MET A 164 -12.84 16.97 -5.90
C MET A 164 -13.28 18.43 -5.93
N THR A 165 -12.36 19.38 -5.75
CA THR A 165 -12.68 20.81 -5.80
C THR A 165 -13.16 21.21 -7.20
N ASN A 166 -12.52 20.71 -8.27
CA ASN A 166 -12.94 21.00 -9.63
C ASN A 166 -14.30 20.38 -9.96
N ASN A 167 -14.56 19.14 -9.53
CA ASN A 167 -15.85 18.48 -9.74
C ASN A 167 -17.00 19.18 -8.99
N ILE A 168 -16.75 19.67 -7.77
CA ILE A 168 -17.73 20.43 -6.98
C ILE A 168 -17.96 21.82 -7.58
N ILE A 169 -16.91 22.52 -8.03
CA ILE A 169 -17.02 23.81 -8.71
C ILE A 169 -17.79 23.68 -10.03
N LEU A 170 -17.49 22.65 -10.82
CA LEU A 170 -18.20 22.37 -12.07
C LEU A 170 -19.68 22.02 -11.82
N GLY A 171 -19.97 21.25 -10.77
CA GLY A 171 -21.34 20.96 -10.33
C GLY A 171 -22.10 22.22 -9.91
N ALA A 172 -21.47 23.09 -9.11
CA ALA A 172 -22.06 24.35 -8.67
C ALA A 172 -22.30 25.31 -9.85
N LEU A 173 -21.35 25.45 -10.77
CA LEU A 173 -21.51 26.26 -11.98
C LEU A 173 -22.62 25.75 -12.89
N ALA A 174 -22.76 24.43 -13.05
CA ALA A 174 -23.85 23.84 -13.82
C ALA A 174 -25.23 24.16 -13.22
N ILE A 175 -25.36 24.11 -11.89
CA ILE A 175 -26.60 24.47 -11.20
C ILE A 175 -26.91 25.96 -11.37
N VAL A 176 -25.93 26.85 -11.20
CA VAL A 176 -26.10 28.30 -11.41
C VAL A 176 -26.51 28.60 -12.84
N LEU A 177 -25.88 27.95 -13.82
CA LEU A 177 -26.19 28.15 -15.24
C LEU A 177 -27.60 27.64 -15.56
N LEU A 178 -28.02 26.51 -15.00
CA LEU A 178 -29.38 26.00 -15.14
C LEU A 178 -30.40 26.96 -14.50
N LEU A 179 -30.11 27.50 -13.32
CA LEU A 179 -30.96 28.47 -12.64
C LEU A 179 -31.09 29.77 -13.45
N LEU A 180 -30.00 30.25 -14.05
CA LEU A 180 -30.01 31.40 -14.96
C LEU A 180 -30.82 31.12 -16.24
N VAL A 181 -30.71 29.93 -16.83
CA VAL A 181 -31.53 29.53 -17.99
C VAL A 181 -33.01 29.51 -17.62
N VAL A 182 -33.37 28.93 -16.47
CA VAL A 182 -34.75 28.91 -15.98
C VAL A 182 -35.27 30.33 -15.74
N LEU A 183 -34.47 31.18 -15.09
CA LEU A 183 -34.82 32.59 -14.86
C LEU A 183 -35.02 33.33 -16.18
N LEU A 184 -34.12 33.16 -17.16
CA LEU A 184 -34.26 33.77 -18.49
C LEU A 184 -35.53 33.30 -19.20
N VAL A 185 -35.86 32.01 -19.11
CA VAL A 185 -37.11 31.47 -19.68
C VAL A 185 -38.33 32.05 -18.99
N VAL A 186 -38.33 32.14 -17.65
CA VAL A 186 -39.43 32.72 -16.88
C VAL A 186 -39.59 34.21 -17.16
N VAL A 187 -38.50 34.97 -17.19
CA VAL A 187 -38.49 36.40 -17.52
C VAL A 187 -39.01 36.61 -18.94
N ASN A 188 -38.51 35.87 -19.93
CA ASN A 188 -38.99 35.96 -21.31
C ASN A 188 -40.49 35.64 -21.41
N LYS A 189 -40.95 34.57 -20.75
CA LYS A 189 -42.37 34.20 -20.73
C LYS A 189 -43.24 35.26 -20.02
N THR A 190 -42.71 35.88 -18.98
CA THR A 190 -43.38 36.94 -18.22
C THR A 190 -43.47 38.23 -19.03
N LEU A 191 -42.37 38.65 -19.68
CA LEU A 191 -42.34 39.80 -20.58
C LEU A 191 -43.32 39.63 -21.75
N LYS A 192 -43.41 38.44 -22.35
CA LYS A 192 -44.42 38.13 -23.39
C LYS A 192 -45.85 38.27 -22.87
N ARG A 193 -46.13 37.71 -21.68
CA ARG A 193 -47.46 37.82 -21.04
C ARG A 193 -47.85 39.26 -20.73
N PHE A 194 -46.90 40.08 -20.26
CA PHE A 194 -47.15 41.50 -20.02
C PHE A 194 -47.32 42.31 -21.31
N ALA A 195 -46.59 41.96 -22.37
CA ALA A 195 -46.75 42.61 -23.67
C ALA A 195 -48.11 42.30 -24.30
N GLU A 196 -48.59 41.06 -24.22
CA GLU A 196 -49.95 40.65 -24.64
C GLU A 196 -51.04 41.36 -23.82
N ALA A 197 -50.89 41.43 -22.49
CA ALA A 197 -51.89 42.05 -21.61
C ALA A 197 -52.01 43.57 -21.77
N ASN A 198 -50.97 44.24 -22.27
CA ASN A 198 -50.94 45.70 -22.49
C ASN A 198 -51.19 46.10 -23.95
N GLY A 199 -51.63 45.16 -24.81
CA GLY A 199 -51.98 45.47 -26.20
C GLY A 199 -50.80 45.93 -27.08
N ILE A 200 -49.57 45.66 -26.64
CA ILE A 200 -48.37 45.91 -27.45
C ILE A 200 -48.29 44.78 -28.45
N GLN A 201 -48.46 45.08 -29.75
CA GLN A 201 -48.25 44.09 -30.80
C GLN A 201 -46.83 43.53 -30.67
N THR A 202 -46.73 42.28 -30.23
CA THR A 202 -45.49 41.49 -30.23
C THR A 202 -45.27 40.78 -31.55
N GLU A 203 -46.10 41.07 -32.54
CA GLU A 203 -45.97 40.65 -33.93
C GLU A 203 -45.03 41.60 -34.68
N PHE A 204 -43.80 41.74 -34.18
CA PHE A 204 -42.70 42.10 -35.08
C PHE A 204 -42.18 40.79 -35.66
N GLU A 205 -42.52 40.61 -36.94
CA GLU A 205 -41.96 39.66 -37.89
C GLU A 205 -42.42 38.21 -37.73
N VAL A 206 -43.18 37.80 -38.74
CA VAL A 206 -43.30 36.45 -39.31
C VAL A 206 -42.29 35.50 -38.68
N GLU A 207 -42.78 34.41 -38.06
CA GLU A 207 -42.00 33.20 -37.82
C GLU A 207 -41.50 32.71 -39.18
N GLU A 208 -40.43 33.31 -39.70
CA GLU A 208 -39.67 32.70 -40.77
C GLU A 208 -39.28 31.34 -40.23
N GLU A 209 -39.72 30.27 -40.90
CA GLU A 209 -39.34 28.90 -40.60
C GLU A 209 -37.82 28.84 -40.55
N ARG A 210 -37.24 29.06 -39.37
CA ARG A 210 -35.79 29.07 -39.20
C ARG A 210 -35.33 27.71 -39.66
N THR A 211 -34.45 27.70 -40.66
CA THR A 211 -33.95 26.43 -41.19
C THR A 211 -33.38 25.63 -40.02
N PRO A 212 -33.78 24.35 -39.85
CA PRO A 212 -33.25 23.51 -38.79
C PRO A 212 -31.73 23.56 -38.83
N ILE A 213 -31.06 23.58 -37.67
CA ILE A 213 -29.61 23.81 -37.58
C ILE A 213 -28.83 22.82 -38.48
N TRP A 214 -29.25 21.56 -38.61
CA TRP A 214 -28.63 20.61 -39.53
C TRP A 214 -28.74 21.03 -41.00
N LYS A 215 -29.84 21.67 -41.39
CA LYS A 215 -30.15 22.04 -42.77
C LYS A 215 -29.38 23.29 -43.13
N ALA A 216 -29.32 24.25 -42.20
CA ALA A 216 -28.44 25.41 -42.28
C ALA A 216 -26.95 24.99 -42.35
N PHE A 217 -26.56 23.96 -41.60
CA PHE A 217 -25.21 23.40 -41.62
C PHE A 217 -24.87 22.75 -42.97
N VAL A 218 -25.73 21.86 -43.48
CA VAL A 218 -25.50 21.17 -44.76
C VAL A 218 -25.55 22.14 -45.95
N GLN A 219 -26.36 23.19 -45.87
CA GLN A 219 -26.41 24.25 -46.90
C GLN A 219 -25.14 25.11 -46.89
N ASN A 220 -24.41 25.19 -45.78
CA ASN A 220 -23.17 25.94 -45.68
C ASN A 220 -21.96 25.08 -46.10
N GLN A 221 -21.59 25.17 -47.38
CA GLN A 221 -20.45 24.42 -47.94
C GLN A 221 -19.14 24.61 -47.18
N PHE A 222 -18.88 25.80 -46.61
CA PHE A 222 -17.67 26.05 -45.83
C PHE A 222 -17.66 25.23 -44.53
N LEU A 223 -18.78 25.20 -43.79
CA LEU A 223 -18.89 24.41 -42.56
C LEU A 223 -18.82 22.90 -42.82
N VAL A 224 -19.45 22.43 -43.89
CA VAL A 224 -19.35 21.01 -44.31
C VAL A 224 -17.91 20.64 -44.65
N LEU A 225 -17.17 21.51 -45.37
CA LEU A 225 -15.79 21.24 -45.75
C LEU A 225 -14.84 21.24 -44.55
N VAL A 226 -14.94 22.24 -43.67
CA VAL A 226 -14.10 22.34 -42.46
C VAL A 226 -14.35 21.16 -41.52
N SER A 227 -15.62 20.82 -41.27
CA SER A 227 -15.96 19.66 -40.42
C SER A 227 -15.50 18.34 -41.04
N SER A 228 -15.60 18.18 -42.36
CA SER A 228 -15.10 16.98 -43.05
C SER A 228 -13.59 16.83 -42.92
N ILE A 229 -12.82 17.91 -43.11
CA ILE A 229 -11.36 17.89 -42.92
C ILE A 229 -11.03 17.57 -41.46
N PHE A 230 -11.72 18.21 -40.50
CA PHE A 230 -11.52 17.93 -39.09
C PHE A 230 -11.76 16.45 -38.75
N LEU A 231 -12.87 15.87 -39.23
CA LEU A 231 -13.19 14.47 -38.98
C LEU A 231 -12.17 13.52 -39.65
N LEU A 232 -11.70 13.84 -40.85
CA LEU A 232 -10.64 13.07 -41.51
C LEU A 232 -9.33 13.12 -40.70
N LEU A 233 -8.90 14.30 -40.25
CA LEU A 233 -7.69 14.44 -39.45
C LEU A 233 -7.83 13.76 -38.07
N ALA A 234 -8.97 13.90 -37.41
CA ALA A 234 -9.26 13.21 -36.16
C ALA A 234 -9.23 11.68 -36.37
N SER A 235 -9.86 11.19 -37.44
CA SER A 235 -9.85 9.75 -37.76
C SER A 235 -8.44 9.24 -38.02
N ALA A 236 -7.61 9.99 -38.75
CA ALA A 236 -6.23 9.64 -39.02
C ALA A 236 -5.40 9.64 -37.73
N TYR A 237 -5.60 10.63 -36.85
CA TYR A 237 -4.92 10.72 -35.56
C TYR A 237 -5.24 9.51 -34.66
N PHE A 238 -6.53 9.19 -34.48
CA PHE A 238 -6.93 8.05 -33.64
C PHE A 238 -6.55 6.70 -34.26
N ALA A 239 -6.68 6.55 -35.58
CA ALA A 239 -6.26 5.33 -36.28
C ALA A 239 -4.75 5.12 -36.16
N TYR A 240 -3.95 6.17 -36.35
CA TYR A 240 -2.50 6.12 -36.15
C TYR A 240 -2.15 5.79 -34.70
N GLY A 241 -2.78 6.43 -33.71
CA GLY A 241 -2.58 6.14 -32.29
C GLY A 241 -2.91 4.69 -31.94
N ALA A 242 -4.02 4.16 -32.44
CA ALA A 242 -4.39 2.76 -32.24
C ALA A 242 -3.38 1.80 -32.88
N LEU A 243 -2.94 2.06 -34.11
CA LEU A 243 -1.92 1.25 -34.78
C LEU A 243 -0.57 1.28 -34.05
N MET A 244 -0.19 2.43 -33.51
CA MET A 244 1.05 2.59 -32.72
C MET A 244 0.96 1.97 -31.32
N SER A 245 -0.25 1.63 -30.84
CA SER A 245 -0.44 0.93 -29.56
C SER A 245 -0.34 -0.60 -29.67
N VAL A 246 -0.30 -1.15 -30.88
CA VAL A 246 -0.17 -2.60 -31.10
C VAL A 246 1.22 -3.05 -30.68
N GLY A 247 1.30 -4.03 -29.78
CA GLY A 247 2.56 -4.56 -29.24
C GLY A 247 3.17 -3.71 -28.11
N VAL A 248 2.38 -2.82 -27.51
CA VAL A 248 2.78 -2.05 -26.32
C VAL A 248 2.15 -2.68 -25.08
N ASP A 249 2.95 -3.40 -24.29
CA ASP A 249 2.50 -4.11 -23.08
C ASP A 249 2.59 -3.25 -21.80
N GLN A 250 2.31 -1.95 -21.90
CA GLN A 250 2.35 -1.04 -20.75
C GLN A 250 1.25 -1.39 -19.73
N GLY A 251 1.60 -1.33 -18.44
CA GLY A 251 0.68 -1.68 -17.36
C GLY A 251 0.44 -3.18 -17.20
N TYR A 252 1.16 -4.04 -17.92
CA TYR A 252 1.10 -5.48 -17.71
C TYR A 252 1.59 -5.85 -16.29
N ALA A 253 0.66 -6.35 -15.47
CA ALA A 253 0.89 -6.72 -14.09
C ALA A 253 0.18 -8.06 -13.79
N PRO A 254 0.80 -9.21 -14.10
CA PRO A 254 0.22 -10.51 -13.85
C PRO A 254 0.25 -10.87 -12.36
N ILE A 255 -0.68 -11.72 -11.93
CA ILE A 255 -0.66 -12.29 -10.58
C ILE A 255 0.50 -13.31 -10.50
N GLN A 256 1.39 -13.11 -9.54
CA GLN A 256 2.54 -13.99 -9.29
C GLN A 256 2.17 -15.07 -8.24
N PRO A 257 2.81 -16.26 -8.22
CA PRO A 257 2.51 -17.30 -7.24
C PRO A 257 2.82 -16.90 -5.79
N ILE A 258 3.86 -16.08 -5.63
CA ILE A 258 4.26 -15.44 -4.40
C ILE A 258 4.07 -13.93 -4.60
N HIS A 259 3.33 -13.29 -3.72
CA HIS A 259 3.14 -11.84 -3.71
C HIS A 259 4.40 -11.12 -3.22
N TYR A 260 5.46 -11.17 -4.03
CA TYR A 260 6.74 -10.55 -3.73
C TYR A 260 6.68 -9.02 -3.92
N SER A 261 7.16 -8.28 -2.92
CA SER A 261 7.15 -6.81 -2.95
C SER A 261 8.55 -6.24 -3.17
N HIS A 262 8.78 -5.64 -4.34
CA HIS A 262 9.97 -4.82 -4.57
C HIS A 262 9.98 -3.55 -3.70
N ARG A 263 8.80 -3.04 -3.32
CA ARG A 263 8.66 -1.84 -2.46
C ARG A 263 9.31 -2.07 -1.08
N ILE A 264 9.06 -3.21 -0.46
CA ILE A 264 9.63 -3.52 0.86
C ILE A 264 11.16 -3.71 0.74
N HIS A 265 11.62 -4.52 -0.21
CA HIS A 265 13.03 -4.90 -0.30
C HIS A 265 13.93 -3.77 -0.81
N ALA A 266 13.61 -3.20 -1.98
CA ALA A 266 14.44 -2.17 -2.61
C ALA A 266 14.06 -0.75 -2.15
N GLY A 267 12.79 -0.53 -1.79
CA GLY A 267 12.31 0.77 -1.31
C GLY A 267 12.55 0.98 0.18
N THR A 268 11.89 0.24 1.06
CA THR A 268 11.98 0.49 2.51
C THR A 268 13.29 -0.02 3.12
N SER A 269 13.69 -1.25 2.78
CA SER A 269 14.92 -1.85 3.31
C SER A 269 16.18 -1.41 2.57
N GLN A 270 16.04 -0.68 1.45
CA GLN A 270 17.16 -0.13 0.67
C GLN A 270 18.20 -1.20 0.27
N ILE A 271 17.74 -2.42 -0.02
CA ILE A 271 18.62 -3.48 -0.52
C ILE A 271 19.07 -3.10 -1.94
N ASP A 272 20.39 -3.14 -2.19
CA ASP A 272 20.96 -2.80 -3.49
C ASP A 272 20.37 -3.66 -4.61
N CYS A 273 20.01 -3.02 -5.74
CA CYS A 273 19.37 -3.69 -6.87
C CYS A 273 20.20 -4.88 -7.41
N LYS A 274 21.53 -4.80 -7.36
CA LYS A 274 22.43 -5.83 -7.89
C LYS A 274 22.70 -6.96 -6.89
N TYR A 275 22.17 -6.87 -5.67
CA TYR A 275 22.25 -7.96 -4.70
C TYR A 275 21.43 -9.16 -5.18
N CYS A 276 20.15 -8.94 -5.51
CA CYS A 276 19.28 -9.98 -6.05
C CYS A 276 19.58 -10.24 -7.53
N HIS A 277 19.70 -9.18 -8.33
CA HIS A 277 19.93 -9.27 -9.77
C HIS A 277 21.42 -9.19 -10.12
N SER A 278 22.21 -10.09 -9.55
CA SER A 278 23.69 -10.07 -9.66
C SER A 278 24.20 -10.24 -11.08
N SER A 279 23.48 -11.00 -11.91
CA SER A 279 23.82 -11.23 -13.33
C SER A 279 23.80 -9.95 -14.17
N ALA A 280 23.20 -8.86 -13.71
CA ALA A 280 23.22 -7.57 -14.40
C ALA A 280 24.64 -7.00 -14.59
N ARG A 281 25.64 -7.49 -13.84
CA ARG A 281 27.04 -7.04 -13.95
C ARG A 281 27.81 -7.71 -15.10
N GLU A 282 27.51 -8.97 -15.37
CA GLU A 282 28.37 -9.84 -16.19
C GLU A 282 27.62 -10.54 -17.35
N SER A 283 26.29 -10.45 -17.39
CA SER A 283 25.45 -11.15 -18.38
C SER A 283 24.54 -10.19 -19.13
N LYS A 284 24.22 -10.57 -20.37
CA LYS A 284 23.18 -9.91 -21.19
C LYS A 284 21.76 -10.14 -20.66
N HIS A 285 21.58 -11.10 -19.75
CA HIS A 285 20.29 -11.42 -19.14
C HIS A 285 20.40 -11.25 -17.63
N SER A 286 19.65 -10.29 -17.08
CA SER A 286 19.46 -10.14 -15.65
C SER A 286 18.33 -11.07 -15.19
N GLY A 287 18.70 -12.31 -14.86
CA GLY A 287 17.73 -13.34 -14.49
C GLY A 287 17.00 -13.05 -13.18
N ILE A 288 15.93 -13.82 -12.94
CA ILE A 288 15.26 -13.88 -11.65
C ILE A 288 16.21 -14.57 -10.66
N PRO A 289 16.43 -14.04 -9.44
CA PRO A 289 17.30 -14.66 -8.46
C PRO A 289 16.84 -16.07 -8.09
N SER A 290 17.81 -16.97 -7.85
CA SER A 290 17.52 -18.27 -7.23
C SER A 290 16.98 -18.09 -5.80
N LEU A 291 16.14 -19.00 -5.32
CA LEU A 291 15.57 -18.95 -3.97
C LEU A 291 16.63 -18.98 -2.85
N ASN A 292 17.85 -19.44 -3.13
CA ASN A 292 18.98 -19.37 -2.20
C ASN A 292 19.29 -17.94 -1.76
N VAL A 293 19.13 -16.94 -2.66
CA VAL A 293 19.33 -15.53 -2.31
C VAL A 293 18.30 -15.08 -1.28
N CYS A 294 17.04 -15.50 -1.45
CA CYS A 294 15.97 -15.22 -0.49
C CYS A 294 16.30 -15.85 0.88
N MET A 295 16.73 -17.11 0.88
CA MET A 295 17.03 -17.83 2.11
C MET A 295 18.30 -17.37 2.84
N ASN A 296 19.16 -16.55 2.24
CA ASN A 296 20.28 -15.95 2.96
C ASN A 296 19.81 -15.00 4.07
N CYS A 297 18.65 -14.36 3.90
CA CYS A 297 18.05 -13.47 4.89
C CYS A 297 16.84 -14.11 5.59
N HIS A 298 16.00 -14.85 4.85
CA HIS A 298 14.73 -15.37 5.38
C HIS A 298 14.86 -16.56 6.32
N LYS A 299 16.07 -17.05 6.61
CA LYS A 299 16.32 -17.98 7.73
C LYS A 299 16.05 -17.30 9.09
N SER A 300 16.40 -16.02 9.22
CA SER A 300 16.22 -15.25 10.46
C SER A 300 15.03 -14.27 10.40
N ILE A 301 14.50 -14.03 9.20
CA ILE A 301 13.36 -13.13 8.93
C ILE A 301 12.15 -13.95 8.46
N GLY A 302 11.29 -14.31 9.41
CA GLY A 302 10.05 -15.07 9.14
C GLY A 302 8.76 -14.31 9.45
N GLU A 303 8.85 -13.03 9.83
CA GLU A 303 7.69 -12.15 10.00
C GLU A 303 8.04 -10.73 9.57
N VAL A 304 7.06 -10.01 9.04
CA VAL A 304 7.20 -8.60 8.67
C VAL A 304 6.90 -7.70 9.87
N ALA A 305 7.33 -6.44 9.79
CA ALA A 305 6.96 -5.43 10.79
C ALA A 305 5.43 -5.19 10.80
N GLN A 306 4.89 -4.76 11.94
CA GLN A 306 3.44 -4.57 12.10
C GLN A 306 2.84 -3.57 11.09
N SER A 307 3.55 -2.47 10.80
CA SER A 307 3.13 -1.50 9.79
C SER A 307 3.04 -2.12 8.39
N THR A 308 4.05 -2.89 8.01
CA THR A 308 4.09 -3.61 6.73
C THR A 308 3.02 -4.70 6.64
N TYR A 309 2.71 -5.37 7.76
CA TYR A 309 1.61 -6.33 7.82
C TYR A 309 0.26 -5.64 7.58
N GLN A 310 0.01 -4.51 8.23
CA GLN A 310 -1.22 -3.72 8.05
C GLN A 310 -1.35 -3.23 6.61
N GLU A 311 -0.29 -2.65 6.05
CA GLU A 311 -0.24 -2.22 4.65
C GLU A 311 -0.58 -3.36 3.67
N GLY A 312 -0.03 -4.56 3.90
CA GLY A 312 -0.35 -5.75 3.10
C GLY A 312 -1.83 -6.14 3.15
N MET A 313 -2.43 -6.08 4.33
CA MET A 313 -3.83 -6.43 4.54
C MET A 313 -4.80 -5.36 4.00
N GLU A 314 -4.48 -4.08 4.18
CA GLU A 314 -5.33 -2.97 3.77
C GLU A 314 -5.28 -2.71 2.26
N GLU A 315 -4.09 -2.74 1.67
CA GLU A 315 -3.91 -2.40 0.26
C GLU A 315 -4.15 -3.61 -0.66
N TYR A 316 -3.68 -4.79 -0.25
CA TYR A 316 -3.69 -5.98 -1.11
C TYR A 316 -4.52 -7.14 -0.56
N GLY A 317 -4.98 -7.07 0.70
CA GLY A 317 -5.63 -8.21 1.35
C GLY A 317 -4.70 -9.41 1.56
N ILE A 318 -3.38 -9.18 1.63
CA ILE A 318 -2.36 -10.22 1.72
C ILE A 318 -1.73 -10.26 3.11
N ASP A 319 -1.79 -11.43 3.74
CA ASP A 319 -1.06 -11.74 4.97
C ASP A 319 0.38 -12.13 4.62
N TYR A 320 1.31 -11.17 4.68
CA TYR A 320 2.72 -11.42 4.36
C TYR A 320 3.40 -12.47 5.26
N ASN A 321 2.91 -12.66 6.49
CA ASN A 321 3.45 -13.67 7.41
C ASN A 321 3.01 -15.09 7.01
N LYS A 322 1.90 -15.22 6.29
CA LYS A 322 1.52 -16.48 5.61
C LYS A 322 2.18 -16.61 4.25
N GLU A 323 2.35 -15.52 3.51
CA GLU A 323 2.92 -15.55 2.18
C GLU A 323 4.37 -16.03 2.18
N ILE A 324 5.16 -15.67 3.21
CA ILE A 324 6.54 -16.14 3.37
C ILE A 324 6.64 -17.67 3.54
N GLN A 325 5.58 -18.34 4.02
CA GLN A 325 5.55 -19.79 4.14
C GLN A 325 5.60 -20.48 2.77
N LYS A 326 5.15 -19.81 1.69
CA LYS A 326 5.29 -20.34 0.33
C LYS A 326 6.75 -20.42 -0.11
N LEU A 327 7.59 -19.49 0.33
CA LEU A 327 9.04 -19.55 0.10
C LEU A 327 9.65 -20.75 0.85
N TYR A 328 9.25 -20.97 2.10
CA TYR A 328 9.73 -22.10 2.90
C TYR A 328 9.30 -23.43 2.30
N ALA A 329 8.06 -23.54 1.85
CA ALA A 329 7.56 -24.72 1.13
C ALA A 329 8.34 -24.97 -0.18
N ALA A 330 8.66 -23.91 -0.94
CA ALA A 330 9.43 -24.04 -2.18
C ALA A 330 10.90 -24.43 -1.94
N THR A 331 11.49 -24.04 -0.82
CA THR A 331 12.90 -24.31 -0.48
C THR A 331 13.10 -25.52 0.43
N GLY A 332 12.03 -26.11 0.95
CA GLY A 332 12.12 -27.18 1.95
C GLY A 332 12.62 -26.72 3.33
N TRP A 333 12.55 -25.42 3.63
CA TRP A 333 12.97 -24.86 4.92
C TRP A 333 11.93 -25.11 6.01
N ASP A 334 12.37 -25.65 7.15
CA ASP A 334 11.56 -25.77 8.35
C ASP A 334 12.00 -24.71 9.39
N SER A 335 11.06 -23.87 9.79
CA SER A 335 11.32 -22.77 10.73
C SER A 335 11.49 -23.22 12.18
N ASP A 336 10.94 -24.37 12.56
CA ASP A 336 11.00 -24.86 13.93
C ASP A 336 12.31 -25.62 14.18
N GLU A 337 12.75 -26.40 13.19
CA GLU A 337 14.02 -27.13 13.19
C GLU A 337 15.21 -26.28 12.73
N GLN A 338 14.96 -25.12 12.11
CA GLN A 338 15.97 -24.23 11.53
C GLN A 338 16.88 -24.95 10.51
N LYS A 339 16.30 -25.85 9.71
CA LYS A 339 17.03 -26.71 8.76
C LYS A 339 16.23 -26.90 7.47
N PHE A 340 16.93 -27.20 6.39
CA PHE A 340 16.31 -27.68 5.16
C PHE A 340 16.06 -29.18 5.29
N VAL A 341 14.78 -29.55 5.34
CA VAL A 341 14.33 -30.93 5.57
C VAL A 341 13.33 -31.40 4.50
N GLY A 342 12.71 -30.47 3.78
CA GLY A 342 11.72 -30.75 2.74
C GLY A 342 12.33 -30.90 1.33
N GLU A 343 11.50 -31.36 0.40
CA GLU A 343 11.85 -31.41 -1.02
C GLU A 343 11.75 -30.01 -1.66
N GLU A 344 12.77 -29.63 -2.44
CA GLU A 344 12.80 -28.35 -3.16
C GLU A 344 11.85 -28.37 -4.37
N GLN A 345 11.10 -27.30 -4.57
CA GLN A 345 10.18 -27.11 -5.69
C GLN A 345 10.41 -25.72 -6.34
N PRO A 346 10.59 -25.65 -7.67
CA PRO A 346 10.83 -24.36 -8.33
C PRO A 346 9.57 -23.49 -8.33
N VAL A 347 9.74 -22.19 -8.03
CA VAL A 347 8.69 -21.18 -8.18
C VAL A 347 8.57 -20.78 -9.66
N ARG A 348 7.35 -20.88 -10.21
CA ARG A 348 7.03 -20.52 -11.59
C ARG A 348 6.58 -19.06 -11.68
N TRP A 349 7.55 -18.15 -11.71
CA TRP A 349 7.35 -16.71 -11.89
C TRP A 349 6.61 -16.37 -13.19
#